data_AF-R7PR86-F1
#
_entry.id   AF-R7PR86-F1
#
_cell.length_a   1.000
_cell.length_b   1.000
_cell.length_c   1.000
_cell.angle_alpha   90.00
_cell.angle_beta   90.00
_cell.angle_gamma   90.00
#
_symmetry.space_group_name_H-M   'P 1'
#
loop_
_entity.id
_entity.type
_entity.pdbx_description
1 polymer ?
#
loop_
_entity_poly.entity_id
_entity_poly.type
_entity_poly.pdbx_seq_one_letter_code
_entity_poly.pdbx_strand_id
1 'polypeptide(L)'
;MDDISEIRKKILLDNLSNISCGKLYKKKLWDNFRFPVGLLNEDLYTCPEIFSRAQSACIHAESFYYYCHQNVNSLTNGGSFKNCILSKYSRMWGWEEHARVASKLVPAFERECRQKAIAYAIKAYMLNQGNGILSPKQEAEVKTYLSLHKEIPLSDKKEWQRTCIIENKYKGFMCIVGRLYRIVFNMRNKIRSRKINRHVQK
;
A
#
# COMPACT_ATOMS: atom_id res chain seq x y z
N MET A 1 25.76 -17.22 4.75
CA MET A 1 25.38 -15.83 4.41
C MET A 1 24.21 -15.94 3.45
N ASP A 2 23.08 -15.29 3.75
CA ASP A 2 21.90 -15.43 2.91
C ASP A 2 22.13 -14.87 1.50
N ASP A 3 21.49 -15.48 0.51
CA ASP A 3 21.51 -14.95 -0.86
C ASP A 3 20.74 -13.63 -0.92
N ILE A 4 21.49 -12.55 -1.15
CA ILE A 4 20.94 -11.19 -1.30
C ILE A 4 19.91 -11.11 -2.41
N SER A 5 20.01 -11.93 -3.46
CA SER A 5 19.07 -11.98 -4.58
C SER A 5 17.70 -12.47 -4.10
N GLU A 6 17.68 -13.53 -3.30
CA GLU A 6 16.46 -14.07 -2.70
C GLU A 6 15.87 -13.10 -1.64
N ILE A 7 16.70 -12.44 -0.83
CA ILE A 7 16.22 -11.41 0.11
C ILE A 7 15.55 -10.26 -0.66
N ARG A 8 16.22 -9.71 -1.68
CA ARG A 8 15.68 -8.63 -2.52
C ARG A 8 14.35 -9.03 -3.15
N LYS A 9 14.28 -10.23 -3.73
CA LYS A 9 13.04 -10.78 -4.30
C LYS A 9 11.93 -10.88 -3.26
N LYS A 10 12.22 -11.40 -2.06
CA LYS A 10 11.21 -11.49 -0.98
C LYS A 10 10.73 -10.12 -0.49
N ILE A 11 11.60 -9.12 -0.39
CA ILE A 11 11.23 -7.74 -0.06
C ILE A 11 10.36 -7.14 -1.19
N LEU A 12 10.78 -7.30 -2.45
CA LEU A 12 10.07 -6.82 -3.64
C LEU A 12 8.67 -7.44 -3.78
N LEU A 13 8.47 -8.68 -3.34
CA LEU A 13 7.17 -9.33 -3.40
C LEU A 13 6.34 -9.16 -2.12
N ASP A 14 6.87 -8.41 -1.13
CA ASP A 14 6.26 -8.21 0.20
C ASP A 14 6.09 -9.54 0.98
N ASN A 15 6.92 -10.56 0.65
CA ASN A 15 7.03 -11.84 1.36
C ASN A 15 7.91 -11.71 2.62
N LEU A 16 8.86 -10.77 2.60
CA LEU A 16 9.49 -10.24 3.80
C LEU A 16 8.93 -8.85 4.04
N SER A 17 8.62 -8.56 5.30
CA SER A 17 7.97 -7.30 5.67
C SER A 17 8.79 -6.10 5.22
N ASN A 18 8.13 -5.22 4.45
CA ASN A 18 8.68 -3.94 4.05
C ASN A 18 8.72 -2.91 5.19
N ILE A 19 8.35 -3.23 6.43
CA ILE A 19 8.44 -2.25 7.53
C ILE A 19 9.92 -1.90 7.79
N SER A 20 10.28 -0.61 7.87
CA SER A 20 11.69 -0.20 8.00
C SER A 20 12.23 -0.40 9.41
N CYS A 21 11.38 -0.26 10.44
CA CYS A 21 11.79 -0.49 11.83
C CYS A 21 12.16 -1.96 12.09
N GLY A 22 13.00 -2.20 13.11
CA GLY A 22 13.49 -3.53 13.44
C GLY A 22 14.56 -4.08 12.48
N LYS A 23 15.11 -3.23 11.59
CA LYS A 23 16.20 -3.57 10.66
C LYS A 23 17.40 -2.65 10.90
N LEU A 24 18.60 -3.14 10.61
CA LEU A 24 19.84 -2.38 10.68
C LEU A 24 20.37 -2.10 9.27
N TYR A 25 20.68 -0.83 8.99
CA TYR A 25 21.11 -0.38 7.67
C TYR A 25 22.44 0.36 7.75
N LYS A 26 23.31 0.14 6.75
CA LYS A 26 24.46 1.03 6.55
C LYS A 26 23.98 2.40 6.08
N LYS A 27 24.53 3.48 6.65
CA LYS A 27 24.19 4.87 6.30
C LYS A 27 24.21 5.12 4.79
N LYS A 28 25.24 4.63 4.08
CA LYS A 28 25.44 4.80 2.63
C LYS A 28 24.27 4.32 1.75
N LEU A 29 23.43 3.39 2.25
CA LEU A 29 22.26 2.92 1.49
C LEU A 29 21.22 4.04 1.31
N TRP A 30 21.23 5.01 2.23
CA TRP A 30 20.30 6.15 2.28
C TRP A 30 20.84 7.39 1.54
N ASP A 31 21.98 7.31 0.88
CA ASP A 31 22.52 8.47 0.17
C ASP A 31 21.53 8.91 -0.93
N ASN A 32 21.14 10.19 -0.88
CA ASN A 32 20.17 10.82 -1.79
C ASN A 32 18.81 10.09 -1.91
N PHE A 33 18.38 9.37 -0.87
CA PHE A 33 17.06 8.75 -0.83
C PHE A 33 16.42 8.90 0.55
N ARG A 34 15.16 9.30 0.58
CA ARG A 34 14.41 9.60 1.80
C ARG A 34 13.01 9.01 1.70
N PHE A 35 12.36 8.85 2.84
CA PHE A 35 10.95 8.50 2.88
C PHE A 35 10.11 9.52 2.11
N PRO A 36 9.12 9.06 1.33
CA PRO A 36 8.23 9.96 0.61
C PRO A 36 7.33 10.73 1.59
N VAL A 37 7.28 12.05 1.43
CA VAL A 37 6.41 12.89 2.26
C VAL A 37 4.95 12.69 1.84
N GLY A 38 4.07 12.52 2.83
CA GLY A 38 2.62 12.46 2.62
C GLY A 38 2.06 11.07 2.28
N LEU A 39 2.87 10.02 2.33
CA LEU A 39 2.39 8.64 2.21
C LEU A 39 2.31 7.96 3.59
N LEU A 40 1.23 7.24 3.88
CA LEU A 40 1.02 6.45 5.11
C LEU A 40 1.69 5.07 5.09
N ASN A 41 2.10 4.61 3.91
CA ASN A 41 2.81 3.35 3.73
C ASN A 41 4.17 3.64 3.12
N GLU A 42 4.86 4.61 3.70
CA GLU A 42 6.19 5.09 3.33
C GLU A 42 7.22 3.97 3.30
N ASP A 43 7.14 3.02 4.24
CA ASP A 43 8.05 1.90 4.30
C ASP A 43 7.96 1.00 3.06
N LEU A 44 6.74 0.73 2.58
CA LEU A 44 6.49 -0.04 1.36
C LEU A 44 7.06 0.67 0.12
N TYR A 45 7.10 2.00 0.12
CA TYR A 45 7.74 2.74 -0.96
C TYR A 45 9.27 2.66 -0.85
N THR A 46 9.81 2.86 0.35
CA THR A 46 11.24 3.04 0.55
C THR A 46 12.04 1.73 0.53
N CYS A 47 11.52 0.65 1.11
CA CYS A 47 12.27 -0.60 1.24
C CYS A 47 12.78 -1.24 -0.07
N PRO A 48 12.01 -1.34 -1.18
CA PRO A 48 12.53 -1.97 -2.40
C PRO A 48 13.82 -1.29 -2.90
N GLU A 49 13.89 0.04 -2.85
CA GLU A 49 15.07 0.80 -3.28
C GLU A 49 16.24 0.68 -2.29
N ILE A 50 15.99 0.69 -0.99
CA ILE A 50 17.07 0.50 0.00
C ILE A 50 17.72 -0.89 -0.16
N PHE A 51 16.91 -1.93 -0.36
CA PHE A 51 17.42 -3.28 -0.57
C PHE A 51 18.03 -3.49 -1.96
N SER A 52 17.62 -2.71 -2.98
CA SER A 52 18.28 -2.73 -4.30
C SER A 52 19.74 -2.29 -4.20
N ARG A 53 20.05 -1.31 -3.34
CA ARG A 53 21.40 -0.76 -3.12
C ARG A 53 22.31 -1.64 -2.25
N ALA A 54 21.74 -2.57 -1.49
CA ALA A 54 22.49 -3.39 -0.55
C ALA A 54 23.35 -4.45 -1.27
N GLN A 55 24.67 -4.41 -1.08
CA GLN A 55 25.57 -5.44 -1.63
C GLN A 55 25.42 -6.79 -0.93
N SER A 56 24.99 -6.77 0.34
CA SER A 56 24.69 -7.95 1.13
C SER A 56 23.64 -7.63 2.18
N ALA A 57 22.94 -8.68 2.62
CA ALA A 57 21.98 -8.64 3.72
C ALA A 57 22.01 -9.99 4.44
N CYS A 58 21.56 -10.00 5.69
CA CYS A 58 21.45 -11.20 6.51
C CYS A 58 20.13 -11.11 7.28
N ILE A 59 19.43 -12.23 7.41
CA ILE A 59 18.24 -12.38 8.21
C ILE A 59 18.64 -13.13 9.47
N HIS A 60 18.33 -12.54 10.62
CA HIS A 60 18.49 -13.23 11.89
C HIS A 60 17.17 -13.94 12.26
N ALA A 61 17.26 -15.20 12.69
CA ALA A 61 16.09 -16.02 13.00
C ALA A 61 15.38 -15.60 14.30
N GLU A 62 16.13 -15.06 15.26
CA GLU A 62 15.59 -14.58 16.53
C GLU A 62 14.95 -13.19 16.39
N SER A 63 13.87 -12.97 17.14
CA SER A 63 13.16 -11.69 17.18
C SER A 63 13.70 -10.82 18.30
N PHE A 64 14.42 -9.76 17.95
CA PHE A 64 14.94 -8.77 18.90
C PHE A 64 14.11 -7.48 18.97
N TYR A 65 13.11 -7.33 18.11
CA TYR A 65 12.26 -6.14 18.04
C TYR A 65 10.80 -6.52 18.09
N TYR A 66 10.05 -5.94 19.02
CA TYR A 66 8.64 -6.24 19.26
C TYR A 66 7.78 -4.99 19.03
N TYR A 67 6.74 -5.13 18.20
CA TYR A 67 5.77 -4.05 17.97
C TYR A 67 4.71 -4.04 19.08
N CYS A 68 4.47 -2.86 19.64
CA CYS A 68 3.36 -2.68 20.59
C CYS A 68 2.03 -2.61 19.84
N HIS A 69 1.16 -3.58 20.09
CA HIS A 69 -0.19 -3.64 19.51
C HIS A 69 -1.28 -3.06 20.43
N GLN A 70 -0.93 -2.60 21.63
CA GLN A 70 -1.89 -2.12 22.63
C GLN A 70 -2.51 -0.76 22.27
N ASN A 71 -1.81 0.07 21.48
CA ASN A 71 -2.33 1.37 21.07
C ASN A 71 -3.43 1.22 20.01
N VAL A 72 -4.69 1.16 20.42
CA VAL A 72 -5.88 1.06 19.55
C VAL A 72 -5.98 2.16 18.50
N ASN A 73 -5.32 3.30 18.72
CA ASN A 73 -5.28 4.44 17.81
C ASN A 73 -4.12 4.39 16.82
N SER A 74 -3.30 3.33 16.82
CA SER A 74 -2.22 3.17 15.86
C SER A 74 -2.73 3.15 14.41
N LEU A 75 -1.90 3.64 13.48
CA LEU A 75 -2.22 3.62 12.05
C LEU A 75 -2.46 2.19 11.55
N THR A 76 -1.67 1.23 12.05
CA THR A 76 -1.75 -0.20 11.69
C THR A 76 -3.02 -0.87 12.20
N ASN A 77 -3.65 -0.34 13.24
CA ASN A 77 -4.89 -0.88 13.76
C ASN A 77 -6.10 -0.60 12.85
N GLY A 78 -5.99 0.21 11.79
CA GLY A 78 -7.04 0.30 10.76
C GLY A 78 -8.39 0.83 11.27
N GLY A 79 -8.41 1.55 12.39
CA GLY A 79 -9.64 2.10 12.99
C GLY A 79 -10.22 3.30 12.22
N SER A 80 -9.41 3.96 11.39
CA SER A 80 -9.78 5.17 10.68
C SER A 80 -10.15 4.89 9.22
N PHE A 81 -11.36 5.28 8.80
CA PHE A 81 -11.79 5.16 7.41
C PHE A 81 -10.96 6.06 6.49
N LYS A 82 -10.59 7.26 6.97
CA LYS A 82 -9.66 8.16 6.29
C LYS A 82 -8.34 7.45 6.00
N ASN A 83 -7.76 6.80 7.01
CA ASN A 83 -6.48 6.09 6.86
C ASN A 83 -6.62 4.85 5.97
N CYS A 84 -7.80 4.21 5.93
CA CYS A 84 -8.06 3.13 4.99
C CYS A 84 -7.90 3.60 3.53
N ILE A 85 -8.49 4.76 3.18
CA ILE A 85 -8.39 5.36 1.84
C ILE A 85 -6.96 5.81 1.55
N LEU A 86 -6.37 6.60 2.45
CA LEU A 86 -5.02 7.11 2.31
C LEU A 86 -4.00 5.97 2.19
N SER A 87 -4.17 4.89 2.94
CA SER A 87 -3.33 3.69 2.81
C SER A 87 -3.45 3.05 1.42
N LYS A 88 -4.64 3.01 0.78
CA LYS A 88 -4.73 2.49 -0.60
C LYS A 88 -3.99 3.38 -1.59
N TYR A 89 -4.12 4.71 -1.44
CA TYR A 89 -3.36 5.66 -2.24
C TYR A 89 -1.85 5.51 -2.03
N SER A 90 -1.38 5.41 -0.78
CA SER A 90 0.04 5.21 -0.49
C SER A 90 0.58 3.87 -1.00
N ARG A 91 -0.21 2.80 -0.92
CA ARG A 91 0.18 1.49 -1.47
C ARG A 91 0.23 1.47 -2.99
N MET A 92 -0.56 2.29 -3.69
CA MET A 92 -0.39 2.46 -5.15
C MET A 92 1.03 2.88 -5.47
N TRP A 93 1.52 3.96 -4.85
CA TRP A 93 2.88 4.46 -5.07
C TRP A 93 3.95 3.51 -4.56
N GLY A 94 3.72 2.84 -3.42
CA GLY A 94 4.63 1.80 -2.94
C GLY A 94 4.81 0.69 -3.99
N TRP A 95 3.71 0.15 -4.51
CA TRP A 95 3.80 -0.90 -5.54
C TRP A 95 4.33 -0.41 -6.90
N GLU A 96 4.15 0.87 -7.25
CA GLU A 96 4.81 1.44 -8.42
C GLU A 96 6.33 1.48 -8.24
N GLU A 97 6.81 1.87 -7.06
CA GLU A 97 8.24 1.85 -6.75
C GLU A 97 8.81 0.42 -6.76
N HIS A 98 8.05 -0.56 -6.25
CA HIS A 98 8.39 -1.97 -6.41
C HIS A 98 8.49 -2.37 -7.89
N ALA A 99 7.59 -1.92 -8.76
CA ALA A 99 7.66 -2.20 -10.19
C ALA A 99 8.90 -1.56 -10.84
N ARG A 100 9.21 -0.30 -10.48
CA ARG A 100 10.41 0.42 -10.95
C ARG A 100 11.72 -0.26 -10.53
N VAL A 101 11.76 -0.86 -9.33
CA VAL A 101 12.94 -1.60 -8.87
C VAL A 101 12.98 -2.99 -9.49
N ALA A 102 11.83 -3.67 -9.61
CA ALA A 102 11.73 -4.98 -10.24
C ALA A 102 12.17 -4.94 -11.70
N SER A 103 11.85 -3.89 -12.47
CA SER A 103 12.29 -3.75 -13.87
C SER A 103 13.82 -3.75 -14.05
N LYS A 104 14.57 -3.40 -13.00
CA LYS A 104 16.05 -3.38 -13.00
C LYS A 104 16.66 -4.67 -12.44
N LEU A 105 16.04 -5.27 -11.43
CA LEU A 105 16.61 -6.41 -10.69
C LEU A 105 16.04 -7.76 -11.11
N VAL A 106 14.74 -7.84 -11.34
CA VAL A 106 14.00 -9.07 -11.65
C VAL A 106 12.79 -8.74 -12.55
N PRO A 107 13.03 -8.42 -13.84
CA PRO A 107 12.00 -7.89 -14.75
C PRO A 107 10.74 -8.77 -14.86
N ALA A 108 10.88 -10.08 -14.64
CA ALA A 108 9.77 -11.04 -14.60
C ALA A 108 8.64 -10.65 -13.61
N PHE A 109 8.94 -9.90 -12.55
CA PHE A 109 7.96 -9.48 -11.54
C PHE A 109 7.46 -8.04 -11.70
N GLU A 110 8.01 -7.26 -12.63
CA GLU A 110 7.59 -5.87 -12.84
C GLU A 110 6.08 -5.78 -13.11
N ARG A 111 5.58 -6.63 -14.02
CA ARG A 111 4.15 -6.67 -14.38
C ARG A 111 3.27 -6.96 -13.17
N GLU A 112 3.65 -7.92 -12.34
CA GLU A 112 2.88 -8.29 -11.14
C GLU A 112 2.82 -7.12 -10.14
N CYS A 113 3.96 -6.49 -9.86
CA CYS A 113 4.03 -5.31 -9.00
C CYS A 113 3.15 -4.18 -9.52
N ARG A 114 3.19 -3.92 -10.84
CA ARG A 114 2.39 -2.87 -11.44
C ARG A 114 0.89 -3.18 -11.44
N GLN A 115 0.50 -4.44 -11.64
CA GLN A 115 -0.89 -4.87 -11.46
C GLN A 115 -1.38 -4.64 -10.01
N LYS A 116 -0.52 -4.86 -9.00
CA LYS A 116 -0.83 -4.53 -7.60
C LYS A 116 -1.01 -3.02 -7.42
N ALA A 117 -0.12 -2.19 -7.98
CA ALA A 117 -0.23 -0.74 -7.94
C ALA A 117 -1.56 -0.24 -8.54
N ILE A 118 -1.90 -0.69 -9.74
CA ILE A 118 -3.17 -0.37 -10.41
C ILE A 118 -4.38 -0.84 -9.58
N ALA A 119 -4.33 -2.04 -8.99
CA ALA A 119 -5.41 -2.51 -8.13
C ALA A 119 -5.60 -1.65 -6.87
N TYR A 120 -4.52 -1.10 -6.31
CA TYR A 120 -4.60 -0.15 -5.18
C TYR A 120 -5.10 1.22 -5.62
N ALA A 121 -4.72 1.69 -6.82
CA ALA A 121 -5.23 2.91 -7.44
C ALA A 121 -6.77 2.86 -7.58
N ILE A 122 -7.29 1.77 -8.17
CA ILE A 122 -8.74 1.53 -8.31
C ILE A 122 -9.43 1.56 -6.94
N LYS A 123 -8.88 0.83 -5.95
CA LYS A 123 -9.45 0.79 -4.59
C LYS A 123 -9.46 2.16 -3.93
N ALA A 124 -8.38 2.93 -4.06
CA ALA A 124 -8.28 4.27 -3.50
C ALA A 124 -9.35 5.18 -4.09
N TYR A 125 -9.49 5.18 -5.42
CA TYR A 125 -10.51 5.97 -6.11
C TYR A 125 -11.93 5.58 -5.70
N MET A 126 -12.26 4.29 -5.79
CA MET A 126 -13.60 3.77 -5.49
C MET A 126 -14.05 4.10 -4.05
N LEU A 127 -13.14 3.99 -3.08
CA LEU A 127 -13.45 4.34 -1.70
C LEU A 127 -13.51 5.86 -1.48
N ASN A 128 -12.75 6.64 -2.25
CA ASN A 128 -12.80 8.10 -2.19
C ASN A 128 -14.15 8.66 -2.68
N GLN A 129 -14.77 8.01 -3.67
CA GLN A 129 -16.03 8.46 -4.23
C GLN A 129 -17.11 8.58 -3.14
N GLY A 130 -17.77 9.73 -3.07
CA GLY A 130 -18.78 10.06 -2.07
C GLY A 130 -18.25 10.38 -0.66
N ASN A 131 -16.92 10.30 -0.44
CA ASN A 131 -16.27 10.57 0.84
C ASN A 131 -15.29 11.76 0.81
N GLY A 132 -14.66 12.04 -0.34
CA GLY A 132 -13.83 13.24 -0.55
C GLY A 132 -12.61 13.34 0.39
N ILE A 133 -11.96 12.21 0.67
CA ILE A 133 -10.80 12.14 1.57
C ILE A 133 -9.49 12.45 0.84
N LEU A 134 -9.34 12.00 -0.41
CA LEU A 134 -8.21 12.36 -1.26
C LEU A 134 -8.39 13.81 -1.72
N SER A 135 -7.28 14.56 -1.78
CA SER A 135 -7.30 15.89 -2.38
C SER A 135 -7.58 15.82 -3.89
N PRO A 136 -8.03 16.92 -4.53
CA PRO A 136 -8.23 16.95 -5.98
C PRO A 136 -6.97 16.55 -6.76
N LYS A 137 -5.79 16.96 -6.27
CA LYS A 137 -4.49 16.57 -6.84
C LYS A 137 -4.28 15.05 -6.76
N GLN A 138 -4.48 14.45 -5.59
CA GLN A 138 -4.32 13.01 -5.41
C GLN A 138 -5.31 12.19 -6.24
N GLU A 139 -6.55 12.66 -6.36
CA GLU A 139 -7.53 12.01 -7.23
C GLU A 139 -7.13 12.09 -8.71
N ALA A 140 -6.63 13.24 -9.16
CA ALA A 140 -6.12 13.42 -10.52
C ALA A 140 -4.92 12.50 -10.80
N GLU A 141 -3.96 12.43 -9.86
CA GLU A 141 -2.81 11.51 -9.96
C GLU A 141 -3.25 10.06 -10.14
N VAL A 142 -4.26 9.60 -9.38
CA VAL A 142 -4.81 8.25 -9.53
C VAL A 142 -5.40 8.04 -10.92
N LYS A 143 -6.21 8.98 -11.44
CA LYS A 143 -6.79 8.86 -12.79
C LYS A 143 -5.73 8.86 -13.89
N THR A 144 -4.73 9.74 -13.77
CA THR A 144 -3.59 9.80 -14.69
C THR A 144 -2.83 8.49 -14.68
N TYR A 145 -2.50 7.96 -13.50
CA TYR A 145 -1.80 6.69 -13.36
C TYR A 145 -2.57 5.52 -14.00
N LEU A 146 -3.89 5.44 -13.77
CA LEU A 146 -4.74 4.43 -14.40
C LEU A 146 -4.79 4.56 -15.93
N SER A 147 -4.75 5.78 -16.44
CA SER A 147 -4.80 6.08 -17.87
C SER A 147 -3.48 5.77 -18.59
N LEU A 148 -2.35 5.98 -17.91
CA LEU A 148 -1.02 5.69 -18.44
C LEU A 148 -0.74 4.19 -18.58
N HIS A 149 -1.42 3.35 -17.80
CA HIS A 149 -1.15 1.91 -17.71
C HIS A 149 -2.33 1.05 -18.18
N LYS A 150 -3.05 1.49 -19.22
CA LYS A 150 -4.22 0.78 -19.77
C LYS A 150 -3.85 -0.56 -20.43
N GLU A 151 -2.64 -0.66 -20.96
CA GLU A 151 -2.11 -1.84 -21.62
C GLU A 151 -1.86 -3.01 -20.65
N ILE A 152 -1.75 -2.73 -19.35
CA ILE A 152 -1.50 -3.76 -18.34
C ILE A 152 -2.82 -4.48 -18.04
N PRO A 153 -2.92 -5.79 -18.31
CA PRO A 153 -4.17 -6.53 -18.14
C PRO A 153 -4.51 -6.73 -16.67
N LEU A 154 -5.81 -6.74 -16.36
CA LEU A 154 -6.36 -7.03 -15.04
C LEU A 154 -7.49 -8.07 -15.17
N SER A 155 -7.99 -8.57 -14.03
CA SER A 155 -9.24 -9.32 -14.00
C SER A 155 -10.41 -8.47 -14.53
N ASP A 156 -11.37 -9.07 -15.24
CA ASP A 156 -12.52 -8.40 -15.87
C ASP A 156 -13.21 -7.36 -14.98
N LYS A 157 -13.46 -7.71 -13.71
CA LYS A 157 -14.07 -6.79 -12.74
C LYS A 157 -13.25 -5.51 -12.54
N LYS A 158 -11.93 -5.64 -12.38
CA LYS A 158 -11.02 -4.50 -12.20
C LYS A 158 -10.85 -3.72 -13.49
N GLU A 159 -10.87 -4.41 -14.63
CA GLU A 159 -10.82 -3.79 -15.95
C GLU A 159 -12.04 -2.88 -16.15
N TRP A 160 -13.23 -3.41 -15.90
CA TRP A 160 -14.46 -2.65 -15.92
C TRP A 160 -14.41 -1.45 -14.97
N GLN A 161 -13.91 -1.65 -13.73
CA GLN A 161 -13.73 -0.55 -12.78
C GLN A 161 -12.77 0.53 -13.32
N ARG A 162 -11.62 0.13 -13.86
CA ARG A 162 -10.63 1.03 -14.46
C ARG A 162 -11.25 1.87 -15.58
N THR A 163 -11.93 1.23 -16.52
CA THR A 163 -12.62 1.91 -17.63
C THR A 163 -13.65 2.91 -17.11
N CYS A 164 -14.48 2.51 -16.14
CA CYS A 164 -15.47 3.41 -15.58
C CYS A 164 -14.85 4.62 -14.87
N ILE A 165 -13.70 4.45 -14.21
CA ILE A 165 -12.99 5.54 -13.53
C ILE A 165 -12.41 6.53 -14.55
N ILE A 166 -11.73 6.02 -15.58
CA ILE A 166 -11.06 6.84 -16.60
C ILE A 166 -12.09 7.64 -17.40
N GLU A 167 -13.18 7.00 -17.80
CA GLU A 167 -14.24 7.61 -18.61
C GLU A 167 -15.27 8.38 -17.77
N ASN A 168 -15.10 8.44 -16.45
CA ASN A 168 -16.07 9.00 -15.49
C ASN A 168 -17.49 8.41 -15.59
N LYS A 169 -17.63 7.18 -16.11
CA LYS A 169 -18.92 6.49 -16.19
C LYS A 169 -19.42 6.08 -14.81
N TYR A 170 -20.74 6.15 -14.62
CA TYR A 170 -21.42 5.71 -13.39
C TYR A 170 -20.93 6.39 -12.10
N LYS A 171 -20.41 7.63 -12.18
CA LYS A 171 -19.89 8.38 -11.02
C LYS A 171 -20.89 8.43 -9.85
N GLY A 172 -22.18 8.65 -10.14
CA GLY A 172 -23.23 8.65 -9.12
C GLY A 172 -23.36 7.31 -8.39
N PHE A 173 -23.37 6.21 -9.13
CA PHE A 173 -23.38 4.86 -8.56
C PHE A 173 -22.12 4.58 -7.72
N MET A 174 -20.93 4.97 -8.20
CA MET A 174 -19.69 4.83 -7.42
C MET A 174 -19.73 5.62 -6.10
N CYS A 175 -20.29 6.83 -6.10
CA CYS A 175 -20.50 7.60 -4.88
C CYS A 175 -21.40 6.88 -3.87
N ILE A 176 -22.46 6.22 -4.34
CA ILE A 176 -23.34 5.40 -3.48
C ILE A 176 -22.55 4.23 -2.89
N VAL A 177 -21.83 3.50 -3.74
CA VAL A 177 -21.00 2.36 -3.31
C VAL A 177 -19.96 2.79 -2.27
N GLY A 178 -19.24 3.90 -2.48
CA GLY A 178 -18.24 4.41 -1.55
C GLY A 178 -18.84 4.82 -0.19
N ARG A 179 -20.04 5.41 -0.17
CA ARG A 179 -20.78 5.71 1.08
C ARG A 179 -21.23 4.45 1.81
N LEU A 180 -21.74 3.44 1.09
CA LEU A 180 -22.11 2.14 1.68
C LEU A 180 -20.89 1.46 2.30
N TYR A 181 -19.74 1.47 1.62
CA TYR A 181 -18.49 0.96 2.18
C TYR A 181 -18.10 1.65 3.49
N ARG A 182 -18.27 2.97 3.59
CA ARG A 182 -18.02 3.72 4.84
C ARG A 182 -18.94 3.28 5.96
N ILE A 183 -20.24 3.08 5.69
CA ILE A 183 -21.20 2.60 6.68
C ILE A 183 -20.80 1.21 7.19
N VAL A 184 -20.55 0.27 6.28
CA VAL A 184 -20.13 -1.10 6.62
C VAL A 184 -18.82 -1.10 7.42
N PHE A 185 -17.85 -0.27 7.02
CA PHE A 185 -16.59 -0.11 7.73
C PHE A 185 -16.80 0.39 9.17
N ASN A 186 -17.62 1.42 9.36
CA ASN A 186 -17.92 1.96 10.68
C ASN A 186 -18.63 0.95 11.57
N MET A 187 -19.58 0.18 11.02
CA MET A 187 -20.24 -0.92 11.75
C MET A 187 -19.24 -1.97 12.21
N ARG A 188 -18.35 -2.43 11.32
CA ARG A 188 -17.30 -3.41 11.65
C ARG A 188 -16.36 -2.88 12.74
N ASN A 189 -15.94 -1.63 12.65
CA ASN A 189 -15.07 -1.03 13.66
C ASN A 189 -15.76 -0.88 15.01
N LYS A 190 -17.05 -0.50 15.05
CA LYS A 190 -17.83 -0.45 16.29
C LYS A 190 -17.92 -1.82 16.97
N ILE A 191 -18.16 -2.88 16.19
CA ILE A 191 -18.17 -4.27 16.70
C ILE A 191 -16.79 -4.65 17.26
N ARG A 192 -15.72 -4.32 16.54
CA ARG A 192 -14.35 -4.61 16.97
C ARG A 192 -13.97 -3.88 18.26
N SER A 193 -14.25 -2.59 18.38
CA SER A 193 -13.98 -1.81 19.60
C SER A 193 -14.74 -2.37 20.80
N ARG A 194 -15.99 -2.82 20.62
CA ARG A 194 -16.76 -3.49 21.69
C ARG A 194 -16.11 -4.79 22.16
N LYS A 195 -15.54 -5.59 21.25
CA LYS A 195 -14.81 -6.81 21.62
C LYS A 195 -13.54 -6.50 22.41
N ILE A 196 -12.75 -5.51 21.97
CA ILE A 196 -11.52 -5.10 22.65
C ILE A 196 -11.82 -4.60 24.06
N ASN A 197 -12.81 -3.71 24.23
CA ASN A 197 -13.17 -3.17 25.54
C ASN A 197 -13.62 -4.27 26.54
N ARG A 198 -14.27 -5.34 26.05
CA ARG A 198 -14.65 -6.50 26.89
C ARG A 198 -13.45 -7.32 27.37
N HIS A 199 -12.34 -7.32 26.63
CA HIS A 199 -11.12 -8.04 27.01
C HIS A 199 -10.22 -7.22 27.95
N VAL A 200 -10.30 -5.89 27.89
CA VAL A 200 -9.54 -5.00 28.80
C VAL A 200 -10.18 -4.90 30.19
N GLN A 201 -11.47 -5.21 30.32
CA GLN A 201 -12.21 -5.21 31.59
C GLN A 201 -12.17 -6.55 32.36
N LYS A 202 -11.40 -7.54 31.88
CA LYS A 202 -11.16 -8.82 32.57
C LYS A 202 -9.68 -8.91 32.95
#